data_AF-A0A224ZB41-F1
#
_entry.id   AF-A0A224ZB41-F1
#
_cell.length_a   1.000
_cell.length_b   1.000
_cell.length_c   1.000
_cell.angle_alpha   90.00
_cell.angle_beta   90.00
_cell.angle_gamma   90.00
#
_symmetry.space_group_name_H-M   'P 1'
#
loop_
_entity.id
_entity.type
_entity.pdbx_description
1 polymer ?
#
loop_
_entity_poly.entity_id
_entity_poly.type
_entity_poly.pdbx_seq_one_letter_code
_entity_poly.pdbx_strand_id
1 'polypeptide(L)'
;MEGVYIVTLYAMCTDTFLHNKGVIIAMMDGMYGMGCMLGSVVGGALIDLWAFPLPYFVCGILLMGAMPYFMAKGTTPQIQRTDTCLSTKSELQSSYYRLLANPRFMINMGSVSLTFVMLGFYEPTLEPYVRQSSLANLPVPGLRRLFSRDTFYQLLL
;
A
#
# COMPACT_ATOMS: atom_id res chain seq x y z
N MET A 1 -5.37 7.68 9.83
CA MET A 1 -5.38 6.55 10.81
C MET A 1 -4.48 5.40 10.35
N GLU A 2 -4.45 5.07 9.06
CA GLU A 2 -3.64 3.95 8.53
C GLU A 2 -2.13 4.06 8.80
N GLY A 3 -1.54 5.25 8.62
CA GLY A 3 -0.10 5.44 8.86
C GLY A 3 0.32 5.10 10.30
N VAL A 4 -0.53 5.39 11.30
CA VAL A 4 -0.24 5.08 12.70
C VAL A 4 -0.30 3.57 12.95
N TYR A 5 -1.23 2.87 12.30
CA TYR A 5 -1.35 1.42 12.38
C TYR A 5 -0.11 0.72 11.82
N ILE A 6 0.32 1.12 10.62
CA ILE A 6 1.47 0.54 9.94
C ILE A 6 2.76 0.74 10.77
N VAL A 7 2.99 1.95 11.28
CA VAL A 7 4.17 2.25 12.10
C VAL A 7 4.19 1.43 13.39
N THR A 8 3.03 1.28 14.04
CA THR A 8 2.91 0.50 15.28
C THR A 8 3.12 -0.99 15.01
N LEU A 9 2.59 -1.52 13.91
CA LEU A 9 2.78 -2.90 13.48
C LEU A 9 4.26 -3.22 13.24
N TYR A 10 4.96 -2.39 12.46
CA TYR A 10 6.39 -2.55 12.21
C TYR A 10 7.23 -2.44 13.50
N ALA A 11 6.86 -1.53 14.41
CA ALA A 11 7.53 -1.39 15.70
C ALA A 11 7.36 -2.66 16.58
N MET A 12 6.14 -3.17 16.70
CA MET A 12 5.84 -4.40 17.45
C MET A 12 6.56 -5.62 16.87
N CYS A 13 6.59 -5.76 15.54
CA CYS A 13 7.28 -6.87 14.88
C CYS A 13 8.80 -6.81 15.09
N THR A 14 9.38 -5.61 15.12
CA THR A 14 10.83 -5.41 15.33
C THR A 14 11.25 -5.65 16.79
N ASP A 15 10.33 -5.43 17.74
CA ASP A 15 10.53 -5.69 19.17
C ASP A 15 10.45 -7.19 19.50
N THR A 16 9.50 -7.90 18.88
CA THR A 16 9.27 -9.34 19.14
C THR A 16 10.41 -10.24 18.65
N PHE A 17 11.14 -9.83 17.60
CA PHE A 17 12.19 -10.66 17.00
C PHE A 17 13.46 -9.86 16.73
N LEU A 18 14.32 -9.80 17.74
CA LEU A 18 15.57 -9.03 17.72
C LEU A 18 16.65 -9.64 16.81
N HIS A 19 16.60 -10.95 16.53
CA HIS A 19 17.71 -11.69 15.94
C HIS A 19 17.87 -11.50 14.41
N ASN A 20 16.80 -11.18 13.67
CA ASN A 20 16.84 -10.96 12.20
C ASN A 20 15.78 -9.95 11.73
N LYS A 21 15.90 -8.70 12.18
CA LYS A 21 14.91 -7.63 11.94
C LYS A 21 14.56 -7.42 10.45
N GLY A 22 15.58 -7.43 9.58
CA GLY A 22 15.40 -7.17 8.15
C GLY A 22 14.58 -8.23 7.41
N VAL A 23 14.75 -9.51 7.76
CA VAL A 23 14.06 -10.63 7.08
C VAL A 23 12.56 -10.61 7.39
N ILE A 24 12.20 -10.28 8.63
CA ILE A 24 10.81 -10.24 9.08
C ILE A 24 10.08 -9.06 8.44
N ILE A 25 10.74 -7.90 8.37
CA ILE A 25 10.21 -6.73 7.64
C ILE A 25 9.98 -7.09 6.17
N ALA A 26 10.93 -7.76 5.51
CA ALA A 26 10.80 -8.17 4.12
C ALA A 26 9.66 -9.20 3.90
N MET A 27 9.48 -10.16 4.80
CA MET A 27 8.37 -11.11 4.72
C MET A 27 7.01 -10.42 4.88
N MET A 28 6.92 -9.45 5.81
CA MET A 28 5.69 -8.71 6.05
C MET A 28 5.31 -7.85 4.83
N ASP A 29 6.30 -7.19 4.22
CA ASP A 29 6.11 -6.42 3.00
C ASP A 29 5.74 -7.32 1.81
N GLY A 30 6.32 -8.52 1.73
CA GLY A 30 5.94 -9.54 0.74
C GLY A 30 4.48 -9.99 0.88
N MET A 31 4.01 -10.22 2.11
CA MET A 31 2.60 -10.54 2.37
C MET A 31 1.67 -9.37 2.00
N TYR A 32 2.08 -8.14 2.30
CA TYR A 32 1.34 -6.94 1.91
C TYR A 32 1.21 -6.86 0.38
N GLY A 33 2.32 -7.02 -0.35
CA GLY A 33 2.33 -7.03 -1.81
C GLY A 33 1.44 -8.12 -2.42
N MET A 34 1.49 -9.35 -1.89
CA MET A 34 0.59 -10.44 -2.32
C MET A 34 -0.88 -10.10 -2.09
N GLY A 35 -1.20 -9.46 -0.96
CA GLY A 35 -2.55 -8.99 -0.66
C GLY A 35 -3.04 -7.95 -1.68
N CYS A 36 -2.19 -6.98 -2.04
CA CYS A 36 -2.51 -5.99 -3.07
C CYS A 36 -2.74 -6.64 -4.44
N MET A 37 -1.91 -7.60 -4.84
CA MET A 37 -2.06 -8.31 -6.12
C MET A 37 -3.36 -9.11 -6.18
N LEU A 38 -3.64 -9.93 -5.16
CA LEU A 38 -4.87 -10.71 -5.08
C LEU A 38 -6.11 -9.81 -4.99
N GLY A 39 -6.02 -8.71 -4.24
CA GLY A 39 -7.07 -7.71 -4.13
C GLY A 39 -7.43 -7.08 -5.46
N SER A 40 -6.45 -6.69 -6.28
CA SER A 40 -6.68 -6.13 -7.61
C SER A 40 -7.26 -7.15 -8.59
N VAL A 41 -6.78 -8.40 -8.58
CA VAL A 41 -7.30 -9.48 -9.45
C VAL A 41 -8.75 -9.80 -9.10
N VAL A 42 -9.05 -10.00 -7.82
CA VAL A 42 -10.42 -10.30 -7.35
C VAL A 42 -11.34 -9.09 -7.54
N GLY A 43 -10.85 -7.88 -7.25
CA GLY A 43 -11.60 -6.64 -7.44
C GLY A 43 -11.97 -6.40 -8.90
N GLY A 44 -11.04 -6.61 -9.83
CA GLY A 44 -11.29 -6.51 -11.27
C GLY A 44 -12.29 -7.55 -11.77
N ALA A 45 -12.12 -8.83 -11.39
CA ALA A 45 -13.03 -9.90 -11.78
C ALA A 45 -14.48 -9.69 -11.27
N LEU A 46 -14.64 -9.08 -10.09
CA LEU A 46 -15.96 -8.74 -9.53
C LEU A 46 -16.66 -7.63 -10.31
N ILE A 47 -15.91 -6.66 -10.85
CA ILE A 47 -16.46 -5.56 -11.64
C ILE A 47 -17.04 -6.09 -12.96
N ASP A 48 -16.37 -7.06 -13.59
CA ASP A 48 -16.81 -7.69 -14.84
C ASP A 48 -18.08 -8.53 -14.67
N LEU A 49 -18.34 -9.07 -13.48
CA LEU A 49 -19.45 -10.01 -13.24
C LEU A 49 -20.78 -9.32 -12.85
N TRP A 50 -20.77 -8.15 -12.19
CA TRP A 50 -22.01 -7.53 -11.66
C TRP A 50 -22.02 -5.99 -11.51
N ALA A 51 -21.22 -5.26 -12.30
CA ALA A 51 -21.14 -3.79 -12.24
C ALA A 51 -20.62 -3.23 -10.88
N PHE A 52 -20.73 -1.91 -10.72
CA PHE A 52 -19.96 -1.08 -9.76
C PHE A 52 -20.12 -1.36 -8.25
N PRO A 53 -21.25 -1.85 -7.69
CA PRO A 53 -21.42 -1.89 -6.22
C PRO A 53 -20.90 -3.16 -5.52
N LEU A 54 -20.70 -4.27 -6.24
CA LEU A 54 -20.40 -5.58 -5.63
C LEU A 54 -19.02 -5.69 -4.94
N PRO A 55 -17.93 -5.09 -5.45
CA PRO A 55 -16.63 -5.10 -4.79
C PRO A 55 -16.68 -4.52 -3.37
N TYR A 56 -17.49 -3.49 -3.16
CA TYR A 56 -17.61 -2.82 -1.86
C TYR A 56 -18.28 -3.71 -0.81
N PHE A 57 -19.29 -4.49 -1.20
CA PHE A 57 -19.94 -5.44 -0.29
C PHE A 57 -19.01 -6.60 0.08
N VAL A 58 -18.25 -7.13 -0.88
CA VAL A 58 -17.33 -8.24 -0.62
C VAL A 58 -16.16 -7.80 0.24
N CYS A 59 -15.54 -6.66 -0.05
CA CYS A 59 -14.51 -6.08 0.81
C CYS A 59 -15.04 -5.79 2.22
N GLY A 60 -16.27 -5.27 2.34
CA GLY A 60 -16.91 -5.00 3.62
C GLY A 60 -17.15 -6.26 4.45
N ILE A 61 -17.72 -7.31 3.86
CA ILE A 61 -17.98 -8.59 4.53
C ILE A 61 -16.66 -9.27 4.93
N LEU A 62 -15.64 -9.24 4.07
CA LEU A 62 -14.34 -9.81 4.36
C LEU A 62 -13.66 -9.11 5.55
N LEU A 63 -13.71 -7.77 5.59
CA LEU A 63 -13.19 -7.00 6.73
C LEU A 63 -13.97 -7.32 8.01
N MET A 64 -15.30 -7.36 7.91
CA MET A 64 -16.18 -7.61 9.05
C MET A 64 -16.01 -9.04 9.60
N GLY A 65 -15.68 -10.00 8.74
CA GLY A 65 -15.33 -11.38 9.11
C GLY A 65 -13.90 -11.54 9.64
N ALA A 66 -12.97 -10.69 9.25
CA ALA A 66 -11.59 -10.70 9.77
C ALA A 66 -11.50 -10.14 11.21
N MET A 67 -12.32 -9.15 11.54
CA MET A 67 -12.37 -8.55 12.90
C MET A 67 -12.57 -9.55 14.05
N PRO A 68 -13.56 -10.47 14.01
CA PRO A 68 -13.72 -11.46 15.08
C PRO A 68 -12.55 -12.46 15.15
N TYR A 69 -11.87 -12.74 14.04
CA TYR A 69 -10.68 -13.61 14.03
C TYR A 69 -9.49 -12.96 14.76
N PHE A 70 -9.25 -11.66 14.54
CA PHE A 70 -8.25 -10.89 15.28
C PHE A 70 -8.59 -10.80 16.78
N MET A 71 -9.87 -10.63 17.12
CA MET A 71 -10.31 -10.56 18.51
C MET A 71 -10.22 -11.91 19.22
N ALA A 72 -10.53 -13.03 18.54
CA ALA A 72 -10.43 -14.38 19.09
C ALA A 72 -8.98 -14.85 19.30
N LYS A 73 -8.05 -14.41 18.45
CA LYS A 73 -6.60 -14.71 18.59
C LYS A 73 -5.83 -13.64 19.38
N GLY A 74 -6.51 -12.63 19.90
CA GLY A 74 -5.94 -11.49 20.62
C GLY A 74 -5.38 -11.80 22.02
N THR A 75 -4.65 -12.91 22.19
CA THR A 75 -3.71 -13.03 23.31
C THR A 75 -2.37 -12.50 22.83
N THR A 76 -2.25 -11.18 22.79
CA THR A 76 -0.94 -10.52 22.68
C THR A 76 -0.09 -11.02 23.85
N PRO A 77 1.15 -11.51 23.64
CA PRO A 77 2.05 -11.73 24.74
C PRO A 77 2.18 -10.40 25.48
N GLN A 78 1.95 -10.45 26.79
CA GLN A 78 2.09 -9.31 27.67
C GLN A 78 3.50 -8.74 27.43
N ILE A 79 3.58 -7.57 26.78
CA ILE A 79 4.81 -6.79 26.72
C ILE A 79 5.15 -6.53 28.18
N GLN A 80 6.14 -7.26 28.68
CA GLN A 80 6.70 -7.01 29.98
C GLN A 80 7.30 -5.62 29.89
N ARG A 81 6.51 -4.62 30.32
CA ARG A 81 6.99 -3.30 30.64
C ARG A 81 8.02 -3.54 31.74
N THR A 82 9.28 -3.65 31.38
CA THR A 82 10.33 -3.35 32.33
C THR A 82 10.15 -1.87 32.65
N ASP A 83 9.50 -1.62 33.78
CA ASP A 83 9.33 -0.33 34.42
C ASP A 83 10.69 0.27 34.78
N THR A 84 11.47 0.64 33.77
CA THR A 84 12.66 1.46 33.94
C THR A 84 12.41 2.82 33.30
N CYS A 85 11.94 3.69 34.18
CA CYS A 85 12.32 5.09 34.26
C CYS A 85 11.53 6.06 33.37
N LEU A 86 10.57 6.71 34.02
CA LEU A 86 9.98 8.01 33.71
C LEU A 86 10.98 9.18 33.56
N SER A 87 12.29 8.92 33.40
CA SER A 87 13.36 9.92 33.43
C SER A 87 14.05 10.19 32.09
N THR A 88 13.71 9.49 31.00
CA THR A 88 14.49 9.55 29.73
C THR A 88 13.72 10.19 28.56
N LYS A 89 12.63 10.94 28.78
CA LYS A 89 11.98 11.67 27.66
C LYS A 89 12.87 12.79 27.11
N SER A 90 13.71 13.42 27.93
CA SER A 90 14.58 14.53 27.53
C SER A 90 15.85 14.07 26.77
N GLU A 91 16.47 12.95 27.17
CA GLU A 91 17.66 12.43 26.48
C GLU A 91 17.34 11.69 25.16
N LEU A 92 16.18 11.01 25.08
CA LEU A 92 15.75 10.36 23.83
C LEU A 92 15.53 11.36 22.70
N GLN A 93 14.91 12.53 22.97
CA GLN A 93 14.72 13.55 21.94
C GLN A 93 16.04 14.03 21.33
N SER A 94 17.05 14.32 22.17
CA SER A 94 18.38 14.74 21.71
C SER A 94 19.06 13.67 20.86
N SER A 95 18.88 12.40 21.22
CA SER A 95 19.40 11.26 20.47
C SER A 95 18.71 11.07 19.11
N TYR A 96 17.39 11.27 19.00
CA TYR A 96 16.67 11.17 17.73
C TYR A 96 17.08 12.25 16.73
N TYR A 97 17.22 13.51 17.15
CA TYR A 97 17.69 14.57 16.24
C TYR A 97 19.13 14.34 15.78
N ARG A 98 19.99 13.81 16.66
CA ARG A 98 21.35 13.40 16.32
C ARG A 98 21.36 12.18 15.40
N LEU A 99 20.35 11.30 15.48
CA LEU A 99 20.16 10.18 14.57
C LEU A 99 19.73 10.64 13.17
N LEU A 100 18.80 11.59 13.10
CA LEU A 100 18.34 12.22 11.86
C LEU A 100 19.47 13.00 11.16
N ALA A 101 20.40 13.58 11.93
CA ALA A 101 21.58 14.29 11.41
C ALA A 101 22.69 13.35 10.91
N ASN A 102 22.55 12.03 11.01
CA ASN A 102 23.54 11.10 10.45
C ASN A 102 23.43 11.09 8.91
N PRO A 103 24.56 11.25 8.18
CA PRO A 103 24.54 11.32 6.72
C PRO A 103 24.01 10.03 6.07
N ARG A 104 24.25 8.86 6.69
CA ARG A 104 23.70 7.57 6.24
C ARG A 104 22.17 7.54 6.29
N PHE A 105 21.57 8.18 7.29
CA PHE A 105 20.11 8.26 7.41
C PHE A 105 19.53 9.21 6.36
N MET A 106 20.17 10.35 6.13
CA MET A 106 19.73 11.33 5.12
C MET A 106 19.75 10.74 3.71
N ILE A 107 20.78 9.98 3.34
CA ILE A 107 20.86 9.30 2.04
C ILE A 107 19.68 8.33 1.86
N ASN A 108 19.37 7.52 2.88
CA ASN A 108 18.24 6.60 2.83
C ASN A 108 16.89 7.34 2.74
N MET A 109 16.72 8.44 3.48
CA MET A 109 15.50 9.24 3.43
C MET A 109 15.28 9.86 2.04
N GLY A 110 16.35 10.38 1.42
CA GLY A 110 16.33 10.89 0.06
C GLY A 110 16.01 9.81 -0.96
N SER A 111 16.62 8.63 -0.84
CA SER A 111 16.35 7.49 -1.72
C SER A 111 14.88 7.06 -1.63
N VAL A 112 14.34 6.90 -0.43
CA VAL A 112 12.94 6.50 -0.22
C VAL A 112 12.00 7.55 -0.79
N SER A 113 12.26 8.83 -0.53
CA SER A 113 11.46 9.94 -1.08
C SER A 113 11.46 9.93 -2.61
N LEU A 114 12.62 9.72 -3.23
CA LEU A 114 12.75 9.62 -4.68
C LEU A 114 11.97 8.42 -5.23
N THR A 115 12.00 7.26 -4.56
CA THR A 115 11.21 6.09 -4.94
C THR A 115 9.70 6.39 -4.91
N PHE A 116 9.20 7.07 -3.88
CA PHE A 116 7.80 7.47 -3.80
C PHE A 116 7.39 8.45 -4.90
N VAL A 117 8.25 9.42 -5.23
CA VAL A 117 8.01 10.33 -6.36
C VAL A 117 7.95 9.56 -7.68
N MET A 118 8.89 8.65 -7.92
CA MET A 118 8.90 7.81 -9.11
C MET A 118 7.64 6.93 -9.23
N LEU A 119 7.23 6.30 -8.13
CA LEU A 119 5.97 5.53 -8.07
C LEU A 119 4.75 6.39 -8.42
N GLY A 120 4.69 7.62 -7.91
CA GLY A 120 3.60 8.56 -8.21
C GLY A 120 3.52 8.96 -9.69
N PHE A 121 4.64 9.00 -10.41
CA PHE A 121 4.67 9.25 -11.85
C PHE A 121 4.46 7.99 -12.70
N TYR A 122 4.78 6.81 -12.16
CA TYR A 122 4.70 5.53 -12.88
C TYR A 122 3.24 5.22 -13.29
N GLU A 123 2.31 5.35 -12.35
CA GLU A 123 0.90 5.02 -12.55
C GLU A 123 0.19 5.90 -13.63
N PRO A 124 0.24 7.25 -13.57
CA PRO A 124 -0.41 8.10 -14.57
C PRO A 124 0.30 8.08 -15.94
N THR A 125 1.59 7.74 -15.97
CA THR A 125 2.33 7.69 -17.24
C THR A 125 2.03 6.40 -17.99
N LEU A 126 1.82 5.28 -17.30
CA LEU A 126 1.56 3.97 -17.94
C LEU A 126 0.15 3.80 -18.48
N GLU A 127 -0.85 4.41 -17.84
CA GLU A 127 -2.25 4.32 -18.28
C GLU A 127 -2.44 4.63 -19.78
N PRO A 128 -1.90 5.72 -20.36
CA PRO A 128 -2.03 5.98 -21.78
C PRO A 128 -1.31 4.96 -22.67
N TYR A 129 -0.15 4.42 -22.27
CA TYR A 129 0.58 3.43 -23.06
C TYR A 129 -0.11 2.06 -23.07
N VAL A 130 -0.70 1.64 -21.95
CA VAL A 130 -1.48 0.39 -21.85
C VAL A 130 -2.79 0.51 -22.63
N ARG A 131 -3.43 1.68 -22.61
CA ARG A 131 -4.62 1.94 -23.44
C ARG A 131 -4.30 1.94 -24.92
N GLN A 132 -3.21 2.60 -25.34
CA GLN A 132 -2.85 2.71 -26.75
C GLN A 132 -2.42 1.37 -27.36
N SER A 133 -1.70 0.54 -26.58
CA SER A 133 -1.36 -0.83 -26.99
C SER A 133 -2.58 -1.77 -27.04
N SER A 134 -3.51 -1.65 -26.10
CA SER A 134 -4.77 -2.40 -26.13
C SER A 134 -5.66 -1.99 -27.31
N LEU A 135 -5.68 -0.70 -27.67
CA LEU A 135 -6.37 -0.13 -28.85
C LEU A 135 -5.74 -0.56 -30.18
N ALA A 136 -4.44 -0.83 -30.21
CA ALA A 136 -3.74 -1.32 -31.41
C ALA A 136 -4.09 -2.77 -31.75
N ASN A 137 -4.37 -3.59 -30.73
CA ASN A 137 -4.66 -5.03 -30.85
C ASN A 137 -6.16 -5.36 -31.02
N LEU A 138 -7.05 -4.37 -31.07
CA LEU A 138 -8.47 -4.58 -31.37
C LEU A 138 -8.67 -4.99 -32.84
N PRO A 139 -9.31 -6.14 -33.14
CA PRO A 139 -9.57 -6.62 -34.51
C PRO A 139 -10.55 -5.78 -35.33
N VAL A 140 -11.22 -4.80 -34.70
CA VAL A 140 -12.37 -4.10 -35.28
C VAL A 140 -12.01 -2.64 -35.60
N PRO A 141 -11.76 -2.29 -36.88
CA PRO A 141 -11.34 -0.95 -37.28
C PRO A 141 -12.40 0.15 -37.06
N GLY A 142 -13.64 -0.22 -36.76
CA GLY A 142 -14.74 0.71 -36.45
C GLY A 142 -14.67 1.32 -35.05
N LEU A 143 -14.25 0.55 -34.03
CA LEU A 143 -14.20 1.02 -32.64
C LEU A 143 -13.01 1.96 -32.38
N ARG A 144 -11.95 1.83 -33.18
CA ARG A 144 -10.76 2.72 -33.18
C ARG A 144 -11.13 4.17 -33.51
N ARG A 145 -12.15 4.39 -34.34
CA ARG A 145 -12.61 5.74 -34.74
C ARG A 145 -13.57 6.38 -33.73
N LEU A 146 -14.29 5.60 -32.92
CA LEU A 146 -15.24 6.12 -31.93
C LEU A 146 -14.58 6.65 -30.65
N PHE A 147 -13.38 6.16 -30.31
CA PHE A 147 -12.61 6.60 -29.13
C PHE A 147 -11.46 7.57 -29.45
N SER A 148 -11.13 7.77 -30.73
CA SER A 148 -10.26 8.87 -31.15
C SER A 148 -11.08 10.15 -31.12
N ARG A 149 -11.03 10.84 -29.97
CA ARG A 149 -11.36 12.24 -29.57
C ARG A 149 -12.07 13.24 -30.52
N ASP A 150 -12.25 12.97 -31.80
CA ASP A 150 -12.78 13.87 -32.82
C ASP A 150 -14.29 13.69 -33.10
N THR A 151 -14.93 12.59 -32.68
CA THR A 151 -16.37 12.36 -32.96
C THR A 151 -17.31 12.93 -31.89
N PHE A 152 -16.82 13.25 -30.68
CA PHE A 152 -17.69 13.79 -29.61
C PHE A 152 -18.08 15.27 -29.84
N TYR A 153 -17.29 16.02 -30.63
CA TYR A 153 -17.59 17.43 -30.96
C TYR A 153 -18.48 17.61 -32.20
N GLN A 154 -18.64 16.59 -33.05
CA GLN A 154 -19.45 16.65 -34.29
C GLN A 154 -20.89 16.12 -34.11
N LEU A 155 -21.25 15.61 -32.93
CA LEU A 155 -22.60 15.13 -32.60
C LEU A 155 -23.37 16.08 -31.67
N LEU A 156 -22.76 17.21 -31.30
CA LEU A 156 -23.32 18.25 -30.42
C LEU A 156 -23.56 19.58 -31.17
N LEU A 157 -23.48 19.56 -32.51
CA LEU A 157 -23.95 20.57 -33.45
C LEU A 157 -24.80 19.89 -34.51
#